data_AF-Q5V9T2-F1
#
_entry.id   AF-Q5V9T2-F1
#
_cell.length_a   1.000
_cell.length_b   1.000
_cell.length_c   1.000
_cell.angle_alpha   90.00
_cell.angle_beta   90.00
_cell.angle_gamma   90.00
#
_symmetry.space_group_name_H-M   'P 1'
#
loop_
_entity.id
_entity.type
_entity.pdbx_description
1 polymer ?
#
loop_
_entity_poly.entity_id
_entity_poly.type
_entity_poly.pdbx_seq_one_letter_code
_entity_poly.pdbx_strand_id
1 'polypeptide(L)' 'HSRAQEEKVLGGQECRPHSQPWQAALFQGKQLLCGGVLIGGNWILTAAHCKKP' A
#
# COMPACT_ATOMS: atom_id res chain seq x y z
N HIS A 1 15.20 17.01 -3.28
CA HIS A 1 14.51 16.49 -2.08
C HIS A 1 13.21 17.26 -1.89
N SER A 2 12.19 16.63 -1.30
CA SER A 2 10.82 17.10 -1.05
C SER A 2 9.84 17.15 -2.24
N ARG A 3 9.37 15.96 -2.67
CA ARG A 3 7.95 15.84 -3.05
C ARG A 3 7.20 15.61 -1.74
N ALA A 4 7.04 16.69 -0.97
CA ALA A 4 6.15 16.67 0.17
C ALA A 4 4.75 16.37 -0.38
N GLN A 5 4.32 15.12 -0.17
CA GLN A 5 2.94 14.65 -0.15
C GLN A 5 1.96 15.38 -1.08
N GLU A 6 1.92 14.98 -2.35
CA GLU A 6 0.61 14.97 -3.02
C GLU A 6 -0.28 14.01 -2.22
N GLU A 7 -1.49 14.45 -1.91
CA GLU A 7 -2.51 13.64 -1.24
C GLU A 7 -2.81 12.43 -2.14
N LYS A 8 -2.17 11.29 -1.85
CA LYS A 8 -2.34 10.05 -2.65
C LYS A 8 -3.74 9.46 -2.51
N VAL A 9 -4.48 9.92 -1.49
CA VAL A 9 -5.86 9.57 -1.21
C VAL A 9 -6.62 10.89 -1.15
N LEU A 10 -7.48 11.16 -2.12
CA LEU A 10 -8.21 12.43 -2.20
C LEU A 10 -9.20 12.55 -1.03
N GLY A 11 -9.10 13.62 -0.24
CA GLY A 11 -9.93 13.84 0.94
C GLY A 11 -9.68 12.79 2.04
N GLY A 12 -8.46 12.25 2.08
CA GLY A 12 -8.06 11.22 3.00
C GLY A 12 -7.86 11.75 4.42
N GLN A 13 -7.85 10.83 5.38
CA GLN A 13 -7.42 11.09 6.74
C GLN A 13 -6.57 9.93 7.23
N GLU A 14 -5.72 10.20 8.22
CA GLU A 14 -4.89 9.16 8.83
C GLU A 14 -5.78 8.06 9.44
N CYS A 15 -5.44 6.80 9.17
CA CYS A 15 -6.14 5.69 9.77
C CYS A 15 -5.76 5.53 11.24
N ARG A 16 -6.69 5.12 12.11
CA ARG A 16 -6.32 4.65 13.45
C ARG A 16 -5.31 3.50 13.30
N PRO A 17 -4.21 3.45 14.07
CA PRO A 17 -3.22 2.39 13.95
C PRO A 17 -3.85 1.00 13.97
N HIS A 18 -3.43 0.16 13.02
CA HIS A 18 -3.91 -1.23 12.84
C HIS A 18 -5.41 -1.39 12.55
N SER A 19 -6.15 -0.31 12.27
CA SER A 19 -7.60 -0.39 11.96
C SER A 19 -7.91 -1.01 10.60
N GLN A 20 -6.93 -1.04 9.68
CA GLN A 20 -7.01 -1.71 8.38
C GLN A 20 -6.05 -2.90 8.35
N PRO A 21 -6.30 -3.96 9.14
CA PRO A 21 -5.34 -5.04 9.34
C PRO A 21 -5.03 -5.85 8.07
N TRP A 22 -5.88 -5.74 7.06
CA TRP A 22 -5.67 -6.34 5.74
C TRP A 22 -4.73 -5.52 4.85
N GLN A 23 -4.40 -4.27 5.20
CA GLN A 23 -3.56 -3.41 4.37
C GLN A 23 -2.13 -3.95 4.32
N ALA A 24 -1.67 -4.31 3.12
CA ALA A 24 -0.29 -4.69 2.85
C ALA A 24 0.43 -3.61 2.04
N ALA A 25 1.72 -3.43 2.32
CA ALA A 25 2.61 -2.56 1.56
C ALA A 25 3.60 -3.41 0.77
N LEU A 26 3.64 -3.22 -0.55
CA LEU A 26 4.52 -3.96 -1.45
C LEU A 26 5.76 -3.12 -1.75
N PHE A 27 6.94 -3.61 -1.36
CA PHE A 27 8.21 -2.90 -1.50
C PHE A 27 9.13 -3.57 -2.52
N GLN A 28 9.97 -2.76 -3.18
CA GLN A 28 11.24 -3.23 -3.76
C GLN A 28 12.38 -2.50 -3.06
N GLY A 29 13.18 -3.26 -2.30
CA GLY A 29 14.15 -2.66 -1.39
C GLY A 29 13.44 -1.73 -0.41
N LYS A 30 13.80 -0.44 -0.44
CA LYS A 30 13.21 0.60 0.42
C LYS A 30 12.07 1.39 -0.25
N GLN A 31 11.78 1.15 -1.52
CA GLN A 31 10.78 1.89 -2.27
C GLN A 31 9.41 1.21 -2.18
N LEU A 32 8.40 1.94 -1.68
CA LEU A 32 7.00 1.52 -1.76
C LEU A 32 6.53 1.56 -3.21
N LEU A 33 6.03 0.44 -3.71
CA LEU A 33 5.53 0.31 -5.09
C LEU A 33 4.02 0.42 -5.16
N CYS A 34 3.33 -0.40 -4.38
CA CYS A 34 1.87 -0.56 -4.41
C CYS A 34 1.34 -0.95 -3.03
N GLY A 35 0.01 -0.86 -2.88
CA GLY A 35 -0.71 -1.53 -1.80
C GLY A 35 -1.18 -2.93 -2.21
N GLY A 36 -1.64 -3.70 -1.23
CA GLY A 36 -2.32 -4.97 -1.41
C GLY A 36 -3.25 -5.29 -0.23
N VAL A 37 -4.01 -6.37 -0.35
CA VAL A 37 -4.99 -6.82 0.65
C VAL A 37 -4.67 -8.25 1.09
N LEU A 38 -4.50 -8.48 2.39
CA LEU A 38 -4.38 -9.82 2.98
C LEU A 38 -5.73 -10.55 2.89
N ILE A 39 -5.77 -11.62 2.09
CA ILE A 39 -6.98 -12.43 1.85
C ILE A 39 -6.91 -13.83 2.48
N GLY A 40 -5.76 -14.18 3.06
CA GLY A 40 -5.54 -15.45 3.77
C GLY A 40 -4.14 -15.50 4.36
N GLY A 41 -3.84 -16.50 5.19
CA GLY A 41 -2.60 -16.53 6.00
C GLY A 41 -1.29 -16.30 5.24
N ASN A 42 -1.23 -16.69 3.96
CA ASN A 42 -0.06 -16.52 3.08
C ASN A 42 -0.41 -15.85 1.73
N TRP A 43 -1.57 -15.20 1.60
CA TRP A 43 -2.07 -14.72 0.31
C TRP A 43 -2.40 -13.22 0.35
N ILE A 44 -1.74 -12.44 -0.50
CA ILE A 44 -2.03 -11.04 -0.77
C ILE A 44 -2.64 -10.90 -2.16
N LEU A 45 -3.77 -10.20 -2.27
CA LEU A 45 -4.34 -9.74 -3.53
C LEU A 45 -3.82 -8.33 -3.86
N THR A 46 -3.46 -8.08 -5.12
CA THR A 46 -2.99 -6.78 -5.61
C THR A 46 -3.39 -6.58 -7.07
N ALA A 47 -3.31 -5.35 -7.57
CA ALA A 47 -3.48 -5.08 -9.00
C ALA A 47 -2.39 -5.77 -9.83
N ALA A 48 -2.75 -6.34 -10.99
CA ALA A 48 -1.83 -7.09 -11.83
C ALA A 48 -0.61 -6.27 -12.28
N HIS A 49 -0.78 -4.97 -12.56
CA HIS A 49 0.30 -4.07 -12.97
C HIS A 49 1.31 -3.74 -11.84
N CYS A 50 0.97 -4.06 -10.58
CA CYS A 50 1.90 -3.91 -9.46
C CYS A 50 2.97 -5.01 -9.45
N LYS A 51 2.70 -6.13 -10.13
CA LYS A 51 3.75 -7.05 -10.56
C LYS A 51 4.56 -6.26 -11.58
N LYS A 52 5.78 -5.87 -11.22
CA LYS A 52 6.71 -5.26 -12.16
C LYS A 52 6.82 -6.16 -13.42
N PRO A 53 7.07 -5.57 -14.60
CA PRO A 53 7.85 -6.26 -15.62
C PRO A 53 9.16 -6.80 -15.02
#